data_AF-F2R4M4-F1
#
_entry.id   AF-F2R4M4-F1
#
_cell.length_a   1.000
_cell.length_b   1.000
_cell.length_c   1.000
_cell.angle_alpha   90.00
_cell.angle_beta   90.00
_cell.angle_gamma   90.00
#
_symmetry.space_group_name_H-M   'P 1'
#
loop_
_entity.id
_entity.type
_entity.pdbx_description
1 polymer ?
#
loop_
_entity_poly.entity_id
_entity_poly.type
_entity_poly.pdbx_seq_one_letter_code
_entity_poly.pdbx_strand_id
1 'polypeptide(L)'
;MTEDRSRLRRDGPRPRATEGRRHTSRTSPWLIAGSLLPGLAAVVALTLTWKEGTDTLKQGNAELRVAEQGQITERFTAAIEQLGEDDEELTFGGVYALERIMEDSARDQPRIVSVLSAFVRSHAPVPAGGFAAHKAGAAPPTLPPPVVAVIGVLADRPPGRDGSAVVDWSDSDLRGLRLAVGSQVPGGPPKVPRFPFGGSRLKNSDLRDARFTAVDLSRAFLDGARLAGAELTRVDLTGADLTGVDAEGAHVRDSVLKGAVLRGAKLPKADFVRTDLTGAYLQEAQLPGARFSSVEDFSSVAEGGRLAGAHLDDADLTGSFLFRADLTGAELRNADLTGAQLGGANLCNAVLNNAQLSFPPDLPEGRAKTGANLTRADLRHADLSHANLAGALLTGADLRGADLLGTDLTGATLAGADLTGVDLSGAVGLPPDAERGEPLPPPESRRPCPARPPVAGAG
;
A
#
# COMPACT_ATOMS: atom_id res chain seq x y z
N MET A 1 -53.32 -61.29 3.94
CA MET A 1 -54.15 -62.46 3.62
C MET A 1 -55.03 -62.72 4.83
N THR A 2 -56.23 -62.11 4.83
CA THR A 2 -57.53 -62.73 4.43
C THR A 2 -58.07 -63.60 5.56
N GLU A 3 -59.01 -63.07 6.37
CA GLU A 3 -60.50 -63.20 6.19
C GLU A 3 -60.99 -64.44 6.98
N ASP A 4 -62.19 -64.57 7.57
CA ASP A 4 -63.40 -63.76 7.73
C ASP A 4 -64.42 -64.66 8.51
N ARG A 5 -65.51 -64.05 9.02
CA ARG A 5 -66.82 -64.62 9.43
C ARG A 5 -66.89 -65.45 10.72
N SER A 6 -67.93 -65.41 11.55
CA SER A 6 -69.38 -65.13 11.37
C SER A 6 -70.01 -64.88 12.76
N ARG A 7 -70.92 -63.90 13.00
CA ARG A 7 -72.40 -63.84 12.72
C ARG A 7 -73.15 -65.05 13.32
N LEU A 8 -74.26 -65.01 14.09
CA LEU A 8 -75.50 -64.21 14.18
C LEU A 8 -76.20 -64.52 15.55
N ARG A 9 -76.81 -63.57 16.29
CA ARG A 9 -78.22 -63.09 16.30
C ARG A 9 -79.35 -64.10 16.57
N ARG A 10 -80.16 -63.81 17.61
CA ARG A 10 -81.65 -63.88 17.80
C ARG A 10 -81.93 -63.90 19.32
N ASP A 11 -83.00 -63.41 19.95
CA ASP A 11 -84.20 -62.60 19.66
C ASP A 11 -84.70 -62.08 21.04
N GLY A 12 -85.46 -60.97 21.11
CA GLY A 12 -86.16 -60.49 22.33
C GLY A 12 -87.51 -61.23 22.57
N PRO A 13 -88.37 -60.87 23.58
CA PRO A 13 -88.50 -59.57 24.29
C PRO A 13 -88.69 -59.63 25.84
N ARG A 14 -88.76 -58.41 26.43
CA ARG A 14 -88.84 -57.93 27.84
C ARG A 14 -90.20 -58.19 28.57
N PRO A 15 -90.48 -57.70 29.82
CA PRO A 15 -89.63 -57.15 30.90
C PRO A 15 -89.95 -57.68 32.34
N ARG A 16 -89.05 -57.43 33.31
CA ARG A 16 -89.44 -56.96 34.67
C ARG A 16 -88.43 -55.97 35.20
N ALA A 17 -88.97 -54.94 35.85
CA ALA A 17 -88.32 -53.69 36.19
C ALA A 17 -87.49 -53.77 37.46
N THR A 18 -86.27 -53.25 37.39
CA THR A 18 -85.57 -52.51 38.44
C THR A 18 -84.48 -51.69 37.76
N GLU A 19 -84.70 -50.40 37.53
CA GLU A 19 -83.61 -49.54 37.03
C GLU A 19 -83.62 -48.19 37.76
N GLY A 20 -82.44 -47.91 38.32
CA GLY A 20 -82.15 -46.77 39.17
C GLY A 20 -82.29 -45.44 38.44
N ARG A 21 -82.67 -44.44 39.23
CA ARG A 21 -82.65 -43.02 38.86
C ARG A 21 -81.31 -42.64 38.24
N ARG A 22 -81.31 -42.42 36.93
CA ARG A 22 -80.34 -41.52 36.28
C ARG A 22 -80.69 -40.09 36.68
N HIS A 23 -79.90 -39.49 37.55
CA HIS A 23 -79.77 -38.04 37.59
C HIS A 23 -78.62 -37.66 36.67
N THR A 24 -78.96 -37.04 35.54
CA THR A 24 -78.03 -36.31 34.69
C THR A 24 -77.45 -35.17 35.52
N SER A 25 -76.14 -35.22 35.77
CA SER A 25 -75.42 -34.13 36.42
C SER A 25 -75.41 -32.93 35.47
N ARG A 26 -76.18 -31.90 35.83
CA ARG A 26 -75.90 -30.52 35.43
C ARG A 26 -74.57 -30.16 36.10
N THR A 27 -73.46 -30.34 35.39
CA THR A 27 -72.19 -29.71 35.79
C THR A 27 -72.37 -28.20 35.60
N SER A 28 -72.43 -27.49 36.73
CA SER A 28 -72.42 -26.03 36.76
C SER A 28 -71.16 -25.53 36.03
N PRO A 29 -71.25 -24.52 35.12
CA PRO A 29 -70.08 -23.93 34.48
C PRO A 29 -69.08 -23.33 35.48
N TRP A 30 -69.50 -23.13 36.74
CA TRP A 30 -68.65 -22.66 37.83
C TRP A 30 -67.69 -23.72 38.38
N LEU A 31 -67.93 -25.02 38.17
CA LEU A 31 -67.03 -26.09 38.64
C LEU A 31 -65.84 -26.34 37.72
N ILE A 32 -65.89 -25.90 36.45
CA ILE A 32 -64.74 -25.92 35.53
C ILE A 32 -63.90 -24.63 35.71
N ALA A 33 -64.51 -23.53 36.14
CA ALA A 33 -63.81 -22.28 36.44
C ALA A 33 -62.91 -22.39 37.68
N GLY A 34 -63.27 -23.21 38.68
CA GLY A 34 -62.46 -23.42 39.89
C GLY A 34 -61.20 -24.27 39.70
N SER A 35 -61.15 -25.14 38.69
CA SER A 35 -60.03 -26.08 38.45
C SER A 35 -58.91 -25.52 37.55
N LEU A 36 -59.13 -24.39 36.88
CA LEU A 36 -58.13 -23.72 36.03
C LEU A 36 -57.28 -22.70 36.81
N LEU A 37 -57.80 -22.18 37.93
CA LEU A 37 -57.11 -21.19 38.77
C LEU A 37 -55.76 -21.69 39.33
N PRO A 38 -55.63 -22.95 39.83
CA PRO A 38 -54.34 -23.45 40.30
C PRO A 38 -53.32 -23.60 39.17
N GLY A 39 -53.77 -24.04 37.99
CA GLY A 39 -52.92 -24.18 36.81
C GLY A 39 -52.43 -22.84 36.28
N LEU A 40 -53.30 -21.82 36.26
CA LEU A 40 -52.95 -20.47 35.85
C LEU A 40 -52.00 -19.81 36.85
N ALA A 41 -52.22 -20.01 38.15
CA ALA A 41 -51.32 -19.57 39.21
C ALA A 41 -49.95 -20.25 39.11
N ALA A 42 -49.90 -21.55 38.79
CA ALA A 42 -48.66 -22.28 38.56
C ALA A 42 -47.90 -21.77 37.34
N VAL A 43 -48.59 -21.48 36.23
CA VAL A 43 -47.98 -20.88 35.03
C VAL A 43 -47.46 -19.47 35.33
N VAL A 44 -48.23 -18.63 36.02
CA VAL A 44 -47.77 -17.30 36.43
C VAL A 44 -46.54 -17.40 37.34
N ALA A 45 -46.54 -18.29 38.33
CA ALA A 45 -45.40 -18.53 39.20
C ALA A 45 -44.17 -19.04 38.43
N LEU A 46 -44.36 -19.94 37.46
CA LEU A 46 -43.31 -20.41 36.54
C LEU A 46 -42.76 -19.25 35.70
N THR A 47 -43.61 -18.39 35.15
CA THR A 47 -43.15 -17.24 34.34
C THR A 47 -42.41 -16.18 35.17
N LEU A 48 -42.83 -15.95 36.42
CA LEU A 48 -42.16 -15.03 37.34
C LEU A 48 -40.81 -15.58 37.77
N THR A 49 -40.74 -16.86 38.15
CA THR A 49 -39.46 -17.52 38.48
C THR A 49 -38.53 -17.63 37.28
N TRP A 50 -39.06 -17.84 36.06
CA TRP A 50 -38.25 -17.78 34.84
C TRP A 50 -37.73 -16.37 34.59
N LYS A 51 -38.57 -15.35 34.76
CA LYS A 51 -38.18 -13.94 34.61
C LYS A 51 -37.11 -13.55 35.63
N GLU A 52 -37.32 -13.87 36.91
CA GLU A 52 -36.36 -13.66 37.99
C GLU A 52 -35.04 -14.40 37.73
N GLY A 53 -35.11 -15.64 37.23
CA GLY A 53 -33.94 -16.41 36.80
C GLY A 53 -33.18 -15.74 35.65
N THR A 54 -33.90 -15.22 34.65
CA THR A 54 -33.24 -14.48 33.55
C THR A 54 -32.68 -13.14 34.00
N ASP A 55 -33.31 -12.46 34.95
CA ASP A 55 -32.86 -11.16 35.45
C ASP A 55 -31.66 -11.30 36.40
N THR A 56 -31.62 -12.35 37.23
CA THR A 56 -30.45 -12.71 38.03
C THR A 56 -29.25 -13.12 37.17
N LEU A 57 -29.47 -13.87 36.08
CA LEU A 57 -28.40 -14.17 35.11
C LEU A 57 -27.87 -12.92 34.41
N LYS A 58 -28.74 -11.95 34.08
CA LYS A 58 -28.31 -10.66 33.52
C LYS A 58 -27.49 -9.85 34.53
N GLN A 59 -27.89 -9.83 35.80
CA GLN A 59 -27.15 -9.15 36.87
C GLN A 59 -25.79 -9.80 37.11
N GLY A 60 -25.72 -11.13 37.23
CA GLY A 60 -24.46 -11.85 37.40
C GLY A 60 -23.49 -11.64 36.22
N ASN A 61 -23.99 -11.66 34.99
CA ASN A 61 -23.17 -11.34 33.82
C ASN A 61 -22.71 -9.86 33.80
N ALA A 62 -23.52 -8.93 34.32
CA ALA A 62 -23.13 -7.53 34.44
C ALA A 62 -22.04 -7.33 35.50
N GLU A 63 -22.14 -8.01 36.65
CA GLU A 63 -21.12 -8.01 37.70
C GLU A 63 -19.80 -8.61 37.22
N LEU A 64 -19.84 -9.74 36.53
CA LEU A 64 -18.66 -10.36 35.92
C LEU A 64 -17.97 -9.40 34.94
N ARG A 65 -18.75 -8.72 34.08
CA ARG A 65 -18.21 -7.71 33.14
C ARG A 65 -17.55 -6.54 33.85
N VAL A 66 -18.11 -6.07 34.98
CA VAL A 66 -17.52 -4.98 35.76
C VAL A 66 -16.22 -5.45 36.43
N ALA A 67 -16.19 -6.66 36.98
CA ALA A 67 -14.99 -7.24 37.59
C ALA A 67 -13.87 -7.47 36.57
N GLU A 68 -14.18 -8.02 35.40
CA GLU A 68 -13.24 -8.19 34.28
C GLU A 68 -12.67 -6.84 33.83
N GLN A 69 -13.52 -5.81 33.70
CA GLN A 69 -13.08 -4.46 33.35
C GLN A 69 -12.16 -3.83 34.42
N GLY A 70 -12.44 -4.07 35.70
CA GLY A 70 -11.57 -3.65 36.79
C GLY A 70 -10.18 -4.25 36.67
N GLN A 71 -10.09 -5.58 36.47
CA GLN A 71 -8.82 -6.27 36.32
C GLN A 71 -8.00 -5.81 35.11
N ILE A 72 -8.64 -5.57 33.96
CA ILE A 72 -7.95 -5.05 32.78
C ILE A 72 -7.39 -3.65 33.05
N THR A 73 -8.17 -2.79 33.72
CA THR A 73 -7.75 -1.42 34.07
C THR A 73 -6.55 -1.42 35.02
N GLU A 74 -6.56 -2.30 36.01
CA GLU A 74 -5.43 -2.48 36.94
C GLU A 74 -4.17 -2.96 36.23
N ARG A 75 -4.27 -4.00 35.38
CA ARG A 75 -3.14 -4.50 34.58
C ARG A 75 -2.60 -3.46 33.62
N PHE A 76 -3.49 -2.69 32.99
CA PHE A 76 -3.10 -1.60 32.09
C PHE A 76 -2.33 -0.53 32.85
N THR A 77 -2.82 -0.10 34.02
CA THR A 77 -2.16 0.92 34.84
C THR A 77 -0.77 0.46 35.28
N ALA A 78 -0.65 -0.77 35.79
CA ALA A 78 0.64 -1.35 36.17
C ALA A 78 1.62 -1.46 34.99
N ALA A 79 1.12 -1.80 33.79
CA ALA A 79 1.96 -1.89 32.60
C ALA A 79 2.48 -0.52 32.15
N ILE A 80 1.67 0.54 32.28
CA ILE A 80 2.09 1.92 32.00
C ILE A 80 3.12 2.41 33.01
N GLU A 81 2.95 2.10 34.29
CA GLU A 81 3.93 2.44 35.33
C GLU A 81 5.28 1.80 35.02
N GLN A 82 5.30 0.49 34.71
CA GLN A 82 6.51 -0.23 34.31
C GLN A 82 7.17 0.33 33.05
N LEU A 83 6.38 0.80 32.09
CA LEU A 83 6.88 1.39 30.84
C LEU A 83 7.59 2.75 31.07
N GLY A 84 7.31 3.42 32.19
CA GLY A 84 7.92 4.70 32.56
C GLY A 84 9.16 4.58 33.45
N GLU A 85 9.57 3.37 33.81
CA GLU A 85 10.75 3.13 34.64
C GLU A 85 12.04 3.25 33.82
N ASP A 86 13.12 3.73 34.45
CA ASP A 86 14.45 3.80 33.81
C ASP A 86 15.12 2.41 33.65
N ASP A 87 14.54 1.38 34.28
CA ASP A 87 15.02 0.00 34.22
C ASP A 87 14.52 -0.72 32.95
N GLU A 88 15.46 -1.28 32.19
CA GLU A 88 15.18 -1.92 30.90
C GLU A 88 14.30 -3.17 31.07
N GLU A 89 14.52 -3.97 32.12
CA GLU A 89 13.78 -5.21 32.37
C GLU A 89 12.33 -4.91 32.78
N LEU A 90 12.12 -3.91 33.63
CA LEU A 90 10.77 -3.40 33.95
C LEU A 90 10.08 -2.85 32.71
N THR A 91 10.79 -2.10 31.87
CA THR A 91 10.23 -1.57 30.62
C THR A 91 9.75 -2.69 29.70
N PHE A 92 10.53 -3.77 29.53
CA PHE A 92 10.08 -4.96 28.78
C PHE A 92 8.83 -5.59 29.40
N GLY A 93 8.78 -5.70 30.74
CA GLY A 93 7.60 -6.15 31.46
C GLY A 93 6.34 -5.36 31.10
N GLY A 94 6.46 -4.03 31.06
CA GLY A 94 5.39 -3.13 30.64
C GLY A 94 4.95 -3.33 29.18
N VAL A 95 5.91 -3.44 28.25
CA VAL A 95 5.64 -3.66 26.82
C VAL A 95 4.87 -4.96 26.59
N TYR A 96 5.33 -6.08 27.16
CA TYR A 96 4.70 -7.39 26.96
C TYR A 96 3.39 -7.54 27.76
N ALA A 97 3.24 -6.83 28.88
CA ALA A 97 1.95 -6.74 29.57
C ALA A 97 0.91 -6.00 28.72
N LEU A 98 1.31 -4.90 28.06
CA LEU A 98 0.46 -4.18 27.11
C LEU A 98 0.09 -5.02 25.89
N GLU A 99 1.04 -5.79 25.33
CA GLU A 99 0.76 -6.76 24.25
C GLU A 99 -0.32 -7.75 24.66
N ARG A 100 -0.18 -8.37 25.83
CA ARG A 100 -1.17 -9.34 26.32
C ARG A 100 -2.56 -8.71 26.52
N ILE A 101 -2.63 -7.49 27.03
CA ILE A 101 -3.90 -6.76 27.16
C ILE A 101 -4.49 -6.47 25.77
N MET A 102 -3.66 -6.17 24.78
CA MET A 102 -4.07 -5.95 23.39
C MET A 102 -4.69 -7.20 22.77
N GLU A 103 -4.12 -8.38 23.04
CA GLU A 103 -4.66 -9.67 22.61
C GLU A 103 -6.01 -9.97 23.26
N ASP A 104 -6.09 -9.75 24.58
CA ASP A 104 -7.26 -10.06 25.43
C ASP A 104 -8.42 -9.07 25.20
N SER A 105 -8.13 -7.80 24.83
CA SER A 105 -9.13 -6.73 24.70
C SER A 105 -8.98 -5.90 23.42
N ALA A 106 -9.80 -6.24 22.42
CA ALA A 106 -9.95 -5.44 21.20
C ALA A 106 -10.38 -3.98 21.46
N ARG A 107 -11.06 -3.73 22.59
CA ARG A 107 -11.51 -2.39 22.99
C ARG A 107 -10.34 -1.50 23.42
N ASP A 108 -9.31 -2.07 24.03
CA ASP A 108 -8.20 -1.32 24.62
C ASP A 108 -7.01 -1.19 23.66
N GLN A 109 -6.92 -2.05 22.63
CA GLN A 109 -5.89 -1.98 21.59
C GLN A 109 -5.66 -0.56 21.02
N PRO A 110 -6.67 0.26 20.65
CA PRO A 110 -6.42 1.61 20.15
C PRO A 110 -5.61 2.50 21.12
N ARG A 111 -5.89 2.37 22.43
CA ARG A 111 -5.17 3.13 23.46
C ARG A 111 -3.74 2.60 23.62
N ILE A 112 -3.58 1.28 23.60
CA ILE A 112 -2.26 0.64 23.68
C ILE A 112 -1.39 1.05 22.49
N VAL A 113 -1.91 1.03 21.26
CA VAL A 113 -1.21 1.52 20.07
C VAL A 113 -0.75 2.97 20.25
N SER A 114 -1.60 3.82 20.83
CA SER A 114 -1.27 5.23 21.07
C SER A 114 -0.14 5.41 22.10
N VAL A 115 -0.20 4.65 23.21
CA VAL A 115 0.83 4.63 24.25
C VAL A 115 2.16 4.13 23.69
N LEU A 116 2.14 2.97 23.04
CA LEU A 116 3.33 2.35 22.45
C LEU A 116 3.95 3.24 21.37
N SER A 117 3.14 3.91 20.56
CA SER A 117 3.65 4.91 19.60
C SER A 117 4.30 6.11 20.30
N ALA A 118 3.71 6.59 21.39
CA ALA A 118 4.30 7.67 22.19
C ALA A 118 5.63 7.26 22.84
N PHE A 119 5.74 6.01 23.29
CA PHE A 119 6.97 5.44 23.82
C PHE A 119 8.11 5.48 22.79
N VAL A 120 7.86 5.10 21.54
CA VAL A 120 8.86 5.17 20.47
C VAL A 120 9.34 6.61 20.28
N ARG A 121 8.42 7.58 20.21
CA ARG A 121 8.78 9.00 20.04
C ARG A 121 9.59 9.56 21.21
N SER A 122 9.34 9.11 22.44
CA SER A 122 10.07 9.60 23.61
C SER A 122 11.45 8.93 23.80
N HIS A 123 11.61 7.68 23.37
CA HIS A 123 12.83 6.89 23.59
C HIS A 123 13.74 6.81 22.36
N ALA A 124 13.26 7.20 21.19
CA ALA A 124 14.06 7.34 19.99
C ALA A 124 13.76 8.67 19.27
N PRO A 125 13.89 9.84 19.93
CA PRO A 125 13.63 11.12 19.26
C PRO A 125 14.73 11.48 18.27
N VAL A 126 14.38 12.14 17.17
CA VAL A 126 15.36 12.88 16.36
C VAL A 126 16.00 13.95 17.26
N PRO A 127 17.35 14.08 17.29
CA PRO A 127 18.02 15.08 18.13
C PRO A 127 17.57 16.51 17.82
N ALA A 128 17.58 17.40 18.83
CA ALA A 128 17.14 18.80 18.67
C ALA A 128 17.96 19.61 17.63
N GLY A 129 19.20 19.17 17.33
CA GLY A 129 20.01 19.71 16.25
C GLY A 129 19.63 19.22 14.85
N GLY A 130 18.52 18.49 14.74
CA GLY A 130 18.07 17.78 13.55
C GLY A 130 18.79 16.44 13.36
N PHE A 131 18.79 15.98 12.12
CA PHE A 131 19.40 14.71 11.76
C PHE A 131 20.92 14.77 11.93
N ALA A 132 21.46 13.90 12.78
CA ALA A 132 22.90 13.76 12.95
C ALA A 132 23.57 13.47 11.59
N ALA A 133 24.73 14.09 11.34
CA ALA A 133 25.52 13.79 10.16
C ALA A 133 25.88 12.30 10.15
N HIS A 134 25.44 11.58 9.13
CA HIS A 134 25.78 10.17 8.95
C HIS A 134 26.77 10.08 7.80
N LYS A 135 27.97 9.57 8.06
CA LYS A 135 28.94 9.30 7.01
C LYS A 135 28.44 8.07 6.24
N ALA A 136 28.35 8.19 4.92
CA ALA A 136 28.00 7.08 4.05
C ALA A 136 28.89 5.86 4.36
N GLY A 137 28.26 4.71 4.63
CA GLY A 137 28.94 3.45 4.97
C GLY A 137 29.29 3.26 6.44
N ALA A 138 28.97 4.20 7.33
CA ALA A 138 29.02 3.93 8.77
C ALA A 138 27.88 2.97 9.17
N ALA A 139 28.11 2.10 10.15
CA ALA A 139 27.03 1.26 10.66
C ALA A 139 25.94 2.15 11.30
N PRO A 140 24.64 1.83 11.10
CA PRO A 140 23.58 2.56 11.78
C PRO A 140 23.69 2.38 13.30
N PRO A 141 23.22 3.36 14.09
CA PRO A 141 23.16 3.22 15.54
C PRO A 141 22.28 2.02 15.91
N THR A 142 22.58 1.40 17.06
CA THR A 142 21.69 0.39 17.64
C THR A 142 20.48 1.09 18.26
N LEU A 143 19.28 0.73 17.80
CA LEU A 143 18.04 1.19 18.44
C LEU A 143 17.95 0.66 19.88
N PRO A 144 17.36 1.44 20.81
CA PRO A 144 17.11 0.96 22.17
C PRO A 144 16.31 -0.35 22.15
N PRO A 145 16.71 -1.39 22.90
CA PRO A 145 16.01 -2.68 22.87
C PRO A 145 14.50 -2.60 23.19
N PRO A 146 14.04 -1.77 24.15
CA PRO A 146 12.61 -1.58 24.37
C PRO A 146 11.86 -1.00 23.17
N VAL A 147 12.47 -0.07 22.42
CA VAL A 147 11.89 0.49 21.18
C VAL A 147 11.69 -0.62 20.14
N VAL A 148 12.68 -1.51 19.99
CA VAL A 148 12.57 -2.66 19.09
C VAL A 148 11.45 -3.61 19.51
N ALA A 149 11.30 -3.89 20.81
CA ALA A 149 10.20 -4.72 21.31
C ALA A 149 8.83 -4.08 21.04
N VAL A 150 8.68 -2.78 21.29
CA VAL A 150 7.45 -2.05 20.98
C VAL A 150 7.10 -2.13 19.50
N ILE A 151 8.08 -1.94 18.62
CA ILE A 151 7.88 -2.08 17.18
C ILE A 151 7.47 -3.51 16.81
N GLY A 152 8.05 -4.53 17.46
CA GLY A 152 7.65 -5.93 17.30
C GLY A 152 6.20 -6.21 17.70
N VAL A 153 5.79 -5.76 18.89
CA VAL A 153 4.39 -5.87 19.36
C VAL A 153 3.43 -5.19 18.38
N LEU A 154 3.78 -3.99 17.90
CA LEU A 154 2.97 -3.30 16.90
C LEU A 154 2.98 -4.04 15.55
N ALA A 155 4.09 -4.65 15.16
CA ALA A 155 4.21 -5.39 13.90
C ALA A 155 3.33 -6.66 13.87
N ASP A 156 3.16 -7.34 15.00
CA ASP A 156 2.41 -8.60 15.12
C ASP A 156 0.91 -8.38 15.45
N ARG A 157 0.51 -7.15 15.79
CA ARG A 157 -0.88 -6.83 16.17
C ARG A 157 -1.87 -7.06 15.01
N PRO A 158 -3.15 -7.37 15.32
CA PRO A 158 -4.22 -7.37 14.33
C PRO A 158 -4.68 -5.93 14.00
N PRO A 159 -4.35 -5.35 12.82
CA PRO A 159 -4.57 -3.93 12.54
C PRO A 159 -6.06 -3.54 12.45
N GLY A 160 -6.95 -4.50 12.16
CA GLY A 160 -8.39 -4.24 12.11
C GLY A 160 -9.02 -3.84 13.45
N ARG A 161 -8.28 -3.97 14.57
CA ARG A 161 -8.70 -3.57 15.92
C ARG A 161 -8.12 -2.22 16.35
N ASP A 162 -7.34 -1.54 15.50
CA ASP A 162 -6.74 -0.24 15.85
C ASP A 162 -7.79 0.89 15.96
N GLY A 163 -8.98 0.71 15.37
CA GLY A 163 -10.03 1.72 15.41
C GLY A 163 -9.57 3.03 14.77
N SER A 164 -9.52 4.10 15.56
CA SER A 164 -9.00 5.42 15.14
C SER A 164 -7.53 5.64 15.52
N ALA A 165 -6.89 4.70 16.20
CA ALA A 165 -5.48 4.82 16.57
C ALA A 165 -4.61 4.70 15.32
N VAL A 166 -3.55 5.49 15.29
CA VAL A 166 -2.56 5.50 14.21
C VAL A 166 -1.20 5.28 14.85
N VAL A 167 -0.39 4.43 14.22
CA VAL A 167 1.02 4.30 14.60
C VAL A 167 1.71 5.60 14.21
N ASP A 168 2.11 6.38 15.21
CA ASP A 168 2.73 7.69 15.03
C ASP A 168 4.16 7.66 15.56
N TRP A 169 5.12 7.57 14.65
CA TRP A 169 6.56 7.63 14.92
C TRP A 169 7.18 8.85 14.21
N SER A 170 6.40 9.93 14.12
CA SER A 170 6.92 11.20 13.62
C SER A 170 8.09 11.66 14.50
N ASP A 171 9.05 12.33 13.87
CA ASP A 171 10.24 12.89 14.52
C ASP A 171 11.03 11.87 15.35
N SER A 172 11.01 10.59 14.96
CA SER A 172 11.78 9.51 15.61
C SER A 172 13.01 9.08 14.80
N ASP A 173 14.12 8.81 15.50
CA ASP A 173 15.35 8.24 14.97
C ASP A 173 15.27 6.70 14.96
N LEU A 174 14.89 6.16 13.81
CA LEU A 174 14.67 4.74 13.54
C LEU A 174 15.72 4.19 12.57
N ARG A 175 16.93 4.77 12.55
CA ARG A 175 18.02 4.34 11.67
C ARG A 175 18.34 2.88 11.86
N GLY A 176 18.56 2.18 10.74
CA GLY A 176 18.84 0.75 10.75
C GLY A 176 17.69 -0.14 11.20
N LEU A 177 16.48 0.39 11.41
CA LEU A 177 15.32 -0.41 11.80
C LEU A 177 15.09 -1.57 10.81
N ARG A 178 14.87 -2.78 11.33
CA ARG A 178 14.65 -3.97 10.51
C ARG A 178 13.25 -4.51 10.72
N LEU A 179 12.45 -4.47 9.66
CA LEU A 179 11.15 -5.13 9.55
C LEU A 179 11.19 -6.07 8.35
N ALA A 180 11.66 -7.29 8.57
CA ALA A 180 11.83 -8.27 7.50
C ALA A 180 11.37 -9.65 7.95
N VAL A 181 10.55 -10.29 7.11
CA VAL A 181 10.19 -11.71 7.30
C VAL A 181 11.43 -12.54 7.02
N GLY A 182 11.86 -13.36 8.00
CA GLY A 182 12.89 -14.37 7.77
C GLY A 182 12.51 -15.24 6.57
N SER A 183 13.42 -15.37 5.61
CA SER A 183 13.25 -16.07 4.33
C SER A 183 12.27 -17.25 4.37
N GLN A 184 11.04 -17.06 3.90
CA GLN A 184 10.07 -18.15 3.67
C GLN A 184 9.99 -18.44 2.17
N VAL A 185 10.47 -19.64 1.84
CA VAL A 185 10.24 -20.55 0.70
C VAL A 185 9.96 -19.93 -0.69
N PRO A 186 10.84 -20.15 -1.69
CA PRO A 186 10.54 -19.84 -3.09
C PRO A 186 9.38 -20.70 -3.63
N GLY A 187 8.36 -20.07 -4.23
CA GLY A 187 7.44 -20.76 -5.16
C GLY A 187 5.94 -20.68 -4.87
N GLY A 188 5.48 -20.04 -3.78
CA GLY A 188 4.05 -19.76 -3.57
C GLY A 188 3.68 -18.34 -4.00
N PRO A 189 2.49 -18.06 -4.58
CA PRO A 189 2.02 -16.69 -4.75
C PRO A 189 1.91 -16.05 -3.36
N PRO A 190 2.60 -14.92 -3.11
CA PRO A 190 2.68 -14.38 -1.76
C PRO A 190 1.32 -13.82 -1.30
N LYS A 191 0.62 -14.57 -0.43
CA LYS A 191 -0.19 -13.93 0.62
C LYS A 191 0.79 -13.57 1.75
N VAL A 192 1.69 -12.60 1.53
CA VAL A 192 2.61 -12.20 2.61
C VAL A 192 1.78 -11.51 3.68
N PRO A 193 1.85 -11.92 4.96
CA PRO A 193 1.47 -11.02 6.04
C PRO A 193 2.37 -9.79 5.90
N ARG A 194 1.77 -8.67 5.52
CA ARG A 194 2.47 -7.40 5.47
C ARG A 194 2.54 -6.86 6.89
N PHE A 195 3.71 -6.40 7.31
CA PHE A 195 3.81 -5.67 8.57
C PHE A 195 2.88 -4.44 8.50
N PRO A 196 1.86 -4.31 9.37
CA PRO A 196 0.69 -3.47 9.09
C PRO A 196 0.87 -2.05 9.60
N PHE A 197 1.60 -1.25 8.81
CA PHE A 197 1.89 0.15 9.10
C PHE A 197 1.24 1.11 8.08
N GLY A 198 0.19 0.65 7.38
CA GLY A 198 -0.60 1.49 6.50
C GLY A 198 -1.24 2.67 7.25
N GLY A 199 -1.17 3.87 6.68
CA GLY A 199 -1.66 5.10 7.32
C GLY A 199 -0.80 5.61 8.48
N SER A 200 0.34 4.97 8.78
CA SER A 200 1.24 5.41 9.85
C SER A 200 1.81 6.80 9.58
N ARG A 201 2.21 7.49 10.65
CA ARG A 201 2.91 8.77 10.57
C ARG A 201 4.38 8.57 10.89
N LEU A 202 5.21 8.91 9.93
CA LEU A 202 6.67 8.80 9.91
C LEU A 202 7.28 10.14 9.47
N LYS A 203 6.50 11.23 9.58
CA LYS A 203 6.92 12.58 9.20
C LYS A 203 8.21 12.95 9.91
N ASN A 204 9.16 13.53 9.18
CA ASN A 204 10.48 13.92 9.69
C ASN A 204 11.25 12.81 10.45
N SER A 205 10.89 11.53 10.27
CA SER A 205 11.61 10.43 10.91
C SER A 205 12.94 10.16 10.20
N ASP A 206 13.90 9.62 10.94
CA ASP A 206 15.17 9.16 10.41
C ASP A 206 15.12 7.64 10.20
N LEU A 207 15.00 7.20 8.96
CA LEU A 207 14.93 5.82 8.53
C LEU A 207 16.15 5.44 7.68
N ARG A 208 17.26 6.19 7.79
CA ARG A 208 18.49 5.87 7.06
C ARG A 208 18.95 4.46 7.37
N ASP A 209 19.33 3.74 6.32
CA ASP A 209 19.77 2.34 6.37
C ASP A 209 18.74 1.36 6.98
N ALA A 210 17.48 1.76 7.13
CA ALA A 210 16.41 0.87 7.54
C ALA A 210 16.17 -0.22 6.48
N ARG A 211 15.82 -1.43 6.92
CA ARG A 211 15.52 -2.57 6.04
C ARG A 211 14.09 -3.01 6.23
N PHE A 212 13.26 -2.72 5.25
CA PHE A 212 11.87 -3.12 5.18
C PHE A 212 11.67 -4.15 4.07
N THR A 213 11.12 -5.31 4.45
CA THR A 213 10.76 -6.37 3.52
C THR A 213 9.32 -6.78 3.77
N ALA A 214 8.47 -6.59 2.75
CA ALA A 214 7.04 -6.86 2.84
C ALA A 214 6.33 -6.05 3.96
N VAL A 215 6.63 -4.76 4.04
CA VAL A 215 5.94 -3.83 4.94
C VAL A 215 4.80 -3.14 4.19
N ASP A 216 3.63 -3.02 4.82
CA ASP A 216 2.56 -2.16 4.35
C ASP A 216 2.76 -0.75 4.93
N LEU A 217 3.09 0.21 4.07
CA LEU A 217 3.14 1.64 4.32
C LEU A 217 2.15 2.38 3.40
N SER A 218 1.10 1.70 2.93
CA SER A 218 0.10 2.32 2.06
C SER A 218 -0.56 3.49 2.79
N ARG A 219 -0.66 4.64 2.11
CA ARG A 219 -1.18 5.90 2.67
C ARG A 219 -0.45 6.40 3.92
N ALA A 220 0.77 5.93 4.19
CA ALA A 220 1.58 6.47 5.28
C ALA A 220 2.06 7.89 4.96
N PHE A 221 2.35 8.67 6.00
CA PHE A 221 2.87 10.03 5.92
C PHE A 221 4.36 10.03 6.25
N LEU A 222 5.21 10.15 5.23
CA LEU A 222 6.66 10.17 5.32
C LEU A 222 7.23 11.53 4.85
N ASP A 223 6.43 12.60 4.88
CA ASP A 223 6.87 13.92 4.45
C ASP A 223 8.09 14.38 5.26
N GLY A 224 9.14 14.80 4.55
CA GLY A 224 10.43 15.20 5.15
C GLY A 224 11.23 14.08 5.83
N ALA A 225 10.82 12.81 5.73
CA ALA A 225 11.57 11.69 6.30
C ALA A 225 12.92 11.48 5.57
N ARG A 226 13.86 10.79 6.23
CA ARG A 226 15.15 10.42 5.64
C ARG A 226 15.24 8.91 5.44
N LEU A 227 15.35 8.49 4.19
CA LEU A 227 15.45 7.12 3.72
C LEU A 227 16.79 6.86 3.00
N ALA A 228 17.78 7.73 3.14
CA ALA A 228 19.07 7.53 2.47
C ALA A 228 19.66 6.14 2.83
N GLY A 229 20.05 5.38 1.80
CA GLY A 229 20.54 4.01 1.95
C GLY A 229 19.51 2.96 2.41
N ALA A 230 18.25 3.33 2.65
CA ALA A 230 17.24 2.39 3.10
C ALA A 230 16.94 1.30 2.06
N GLU A 231 16.71 0.08 2.52
CA GLU A 231 16.32 -1.07 1.69
C GLU A 231 14.81 -1.32 1.85
N LEU A 232 14.04 -0.94 0.83
CA LEU A 232 12.58 -1.06 0.76
C LEU A 232 12.19 -2.09 -0.31
N THR A 233 12.23 -3.37 0.06
CA THR A 233 11.94 -4.48 -0.87
C THR A 233 10.52 -5.02 -0.67
N ARG A 234 9.73 -5.08 -1.75
CA ARG A 234 8.32 -5.54 -1.67
C ARG A 234 7.48 -4.73 -0.68
N VAL A 235 7.77 -3.45 -0.52
CA VAL A 235 7.03 -2.54 0.34
C VAL A 235 5.84 -1.98 -0.44
N ASP A 236 4.68 -1.90 0.20
CA ASP A 236 3.53 -1.19 -0.35
C ASP A 236 3.52 0.25 0.18
N LEU A 237 3.73 1.21 -0.70
CA LEU A 237 3.71 2.65 -0.47
C LEU A 237 2.59 3.31 -1.32
N THR A 238 1.56 2.55 -1.69
CA THR A 238 0.44 3.05 -2.51
C THR A 238 -0.19 4.25 -1.82
N GLY A 239 -0.24 5.39 -2.54
CA GLY A 239 -0.80 6.64 -2.04
C GLY A 239 -0.09 7.22 -0.81
N ALA A 240 1.12 6.78 -0.49
CA ALA A 240 1.90 7.36 0.60
C ALA A 240 2.36 8.79 0.25
N ASP A 241 2.45 9.65 1.25
CA ASP A 241 3.04 10.98 1.14
C ASP A 241 4.53 10.90 1.45
N LEU A 242 5.36 11.10 0.43
CA LEU A 242 6.82 11.10 0.46
C LEU A 242 7.35 12.49 0.05
N THR A 243 6.55 13.55 0.24
CA THR A 243 6.92 14.91 -0.16
C THR A 243 8.23 15.33 0.49
N GLY A 244 9.19 15.78 -0.33
CA GLY A 244 10.49 16.24 0.14
C GLY A 244 11.35 15.19 0.84
N VAL A 245 11.02 13.89 0.71
CA VAL A 245 11.80 12.80 1.32
C VAL A 245 13.24 12.80 0.80
N ASP A 246 14.20 12.48 1.65
CA ASP A 246 15.59 12.25 1.26
C ASP A 246 15.86 10.75 1.18
N ALA A 247 15.81 10.18 -0.03
CA ALA A 247 16.07 8.77 -0.29
C ALA A 247 17.27 8.57 -1.22
N GLU A 248 18.33 9.37 -1.04
CA GLU A 248 19.60 9.18 -1.75
C GLU A 248 20.09 7.73 -1.65
N GLY A 249 20.32 7.10 -2.81
CA GLY A 249 20.80 5.73 -2.90
C GLY A 249 19.87 4.67 -2.29
N ALA A 250 18.61 5.00 -1.97
CA ALA A 250 17.67 4.03 -1.41
C ALA A 250 17.35 2.92 -2.42
N HIS A 251 17.20 1.69 -1.93
CA HIS A 251 16.84 0.53 -2.74
C HIS A 251 15.35 0.23 -2.61
N VAL A 252 14.54 0.83 -3.48
CA VAL A 252 13.08 0.69 -3.51
C VAL A 252 12.71 -0.30 -4.61
N ARG A 253 12.99 -1.58 -4.40
CA ARG A 253 12.88 -2.64 -5.42
C ARG A 253 11.65 -3.51 -5.23
N ASP A 254 11.06 -3.96 -6.33
CA ASP A 254 9.91 -4.86 -6.32
C ASP A 254 8.73 -4.31 -5.47
N SER A 255 8.65 -2.99 -5.34
CA SER A 255 7.76 -2.26 -4.43
C SER A 255 6.63 -1.57 -5.22
N VAL A 256 5.61 -1.10 -4.51
CA VAL A 256 4.44 -0.44 -5.11
C VAL A 256 4.32 0.98 -4.59
N LEU A 257 4.42 1.97 -5.46
CA LEU A 257 4.31 3.41 -5.19
C LEU A 257 3.20 4.05 -6.04
N LYS A 258 2.14 3.29 -6.37
CA LYS A 258 1.03 3.79 -7.19
C LYS A 258 0.38 5.01 -6.55
N GLY A 259 0.28 6.10 -7.30
CA GLY A 259 -0.32 7.34 -6.81
C GLY A 259 0.38 7.94 -5.58
N ALA A 260 1.60 7.50 -5.25
CA ALA A 260 2.36 8.08 -4.16
C ALA A 260 2.81 9.50 -4.51
N VAL A 261 2.99 10.34 -3.50
CA VAL A 261 3.38 11.74 -3.67
C VAL A 261 4.86 11.89 -3.32
N LEU A 262 5.71 12.03 -4.33
CA LEU A 262 7.17 12.24 -4.21
C LEU A 262 7.58 13.65 -4.69
N ARG A 263 6.70 14.64 -4.55
CA ARG A 263 7.00 16.01 -4.99
C ARG A 263 8.23 16.55 -4.28
N GLY A 264 9.19 17.08 -5.04
CA GLY A 264 10.45 17.61 -4.51
C GLY A 264 11.33 16.59 -3.77
N ALA A 265 11.06 15.29 -3.92
CA ALA A 265 11.84 14.24 -3.29
C ALA A 265 13.27 14.22 -3.82
N LYS A 266 14.23 13.92 -2.95
CA LYS A 266 15.64 13.76 -3.29
C LYS A 266 15.94 12.28 -3.42
N LEU A 267 16.12 11.83 -4.66
CA LEU A 267 16.27 10.43 -5.05
C LEU A 267 17.54 10.19 -5.90
N PRO A 268 18.67 10.90 -5.70
CA PRO A 268 19.85 10.68 -6.51
C PRO A 268 20.32 9.23 -6.34
N LYS A 269 20.56 8.55 -7.47
CA LYS A 269 21.01 7.15 -7.53
C LYS A 269 20.08 6.15 -6.83
N ALA A 270 18.84 6.51 -6.52
CA ALA A 270 17.87 5.58 -5.98
C ALA A 270 17.56 4.44 -6.98
N ASP A 271 17.30 3.24 -6.47
CA ASP A 271 17.05 2.03 -7.25
C ASP A 271 15.57 1.65 -7.18
N PHE A 272 14.84 1.91 -8.26
CA PHE A 272 13.43 1.62 -8.50
C PHE A 272 13.22 0.43 -9.45
N VAL A 273 14.17 -0.50 -9.54
CA VAL A 273 14.02 -1.65 -10.45
C VAL A 273 12.79 -2.49 -10.08
N ARG A 274 11.96 -2.74 -11.10
CA ARG A 274 10.68 -3.47 -11.01
C ARG A 274 9.69 -2.86 -10.02
N THR A 275 9.76 -1.54 -9.85
CA THR A 275 8.86 -0.80 -8.99
C THR A 275 7.73 -0.16 -9.77
N ASP A 276 6.54 -0.16 -9.18
CA ASP A 276 5.33 0.35 -9.80
C ASP A 276 5.02 1.77 -9.29
N LEU A 277 5.36 2.78 -10.08
CA LEU A 277 5.11 4.21 -9.87
C LEU A 277 3.96 4.71 -10.75
N THR A 278 3.05 3.84 -11.18
CA THR A 278 1.92 4.24 -12.04
C THR A 278 1.13 5.37 -11.36
N GLY A 279 0.97 6.49 -12.08
CA GLY A 279 0.26 7.67 -11.60
C GLY A 279 0.88 8.37 -10.39
N ALA A 280 2.14 8.08 -10.05
CA ALA A 280 2.83 8.77 -8.96
C ALA A 280 3.13 10.24 -9.30
N TYR A 281 3.21 11.08 -8.27
CA TYR A 281 3.46 12.52 -8.38
C TYR A 281 4.91 12.82 -8.04
N LEU A 282 5.76 13.02 -9.05
CA LEU A 282 7.20 13.26 -8.95
C LEU A 282 7.59 14.66 -9.45
N GLN A 283 6.67 15.63 -9.42
CA GLN A 283 6.99 17.00 -9.83
C GLN A 283 8.15 17.55 -9.01
N GLU A 284 9.07 18.24 -9.68
CA GLU A 284 10.28 18.83 -9.06
C GLU A 284 11.20 17.79 -8.36
N ALA A 285 10.98 16.49 -8.57
CA ALA A 285 11.79 15.45 -7.94
C ALA A 285 13.22 15.42 -8.52
N GLN A 286 14.20 15.14 -7.67
CA GLN A 286 15.61 15.06 -8.03
C GLN A 286 16.02 13.59 -8.15
N LEU A 287 16.10 13.08 -9.38
CA LEU A 287 16.40 11.68 -9.71
C LEU A 287 17.70 11.50 -10.54
N PRO A 288 18.77 12.29 -10.35
CA PRO A 288 19.97 12.14 -11.18
C PRO A 288 20.60 10.76 -10.94
N GLY A 289 20.82 10.03 -12.03
CA GLY A 289 21.35 8.66 -12.01
C GLY A 289 20.44 7.61 -11.37
N ALA A 290 19.16 7.91 -11.11
CA ALA A 290 18.21 6.93 -10.60
C ALA A 290 18.05 5.74 -11.56
N ARG A 291 17.81 4.55 -11.02
CA ARG A 291 17.75 3.30 -11.81
C ARG A 291 16.35 2.71 -11.77
N PHE A 292 15.70 2.59 -12.93
CA PHE A 292 14.40 1.94 -13.07
C PHE A 292 14.49 0.57 -13.76
N SER A 293 15.64 0.24 -14.34
CA SER A 293 15.86 -1.03 -15.03
C SER A 293 17.15 -1.69 -14.57
N SER A 294 17.14 -3.02 -14.40
CA SER A 294 18.37 -3.80 -14.19
C SER A 294 19.02 -4.23 -15.51
N VAL A 295 18.45 -3.80 -16.63
CA VAL A 295 18.88 -4.17 -17.97
C VAL A 295 19.67 -3.01 -18.56
N GLU A 296 20.82 -3.32 -19.16
CA GLU A 296 21.66 -2.36 -19.88
C GLU A 296 21.62 -2.57 -21.41
N ASP A 297 20.84 -3.55 -21.88
CA ASP A 297 20.79 -3.96 -23.29
C ASP A 297 19.37 -4.24 -23.83
N PHE A 298 19.30 -4.54 -25.12
CA PHE A 298 18.06 -4.91 -25.80
C PHE A 298 17.80 -6.43 -25.85
N SER A 299 18.63 -7.26 -25.23
CA SER A 299 18.61 -8.73 -25.38
C SER A 299 17.77 -9.43 -24.32
N SER A 300 17.63 -8.84 -23.13
CA SER A 300 16.81 -9.44 -22.07
C SER A 300 15.32 -9.37 -22.38
N VAL A 301 14.45 -9.98 -21.57
CA VAL A 301 12.98 -9.81 -21.60
C VAL A 301 12.45 -9.09 -20.35
N ALA A 302 13.35 -8.65 -19.46
CA ALA A 302 12.94 -8.06 -18.20
C ALA A 302 12.30 -6.68 -18.43
N GLU A 303 11.19 -6.44 -17.72
CA GLU A 303 10.49 -5.17 -17.72
C GLU A 303 11.24 -4.16 -16.83
N GLY A 304 11.36 -2.92 -17.32
CA GLY A 304 11.81 -1.80 -16.49
C GLY A 304 10.72 -1.36 -15.50
N GLY A 305 10.98 -0.26 -14.80
CA GLY A 305 10.02 0.38 -13.90
C GLY A 305 8.75 0.81 -14.63
N ARG A 306 7.63 0.84 -13.91
CA ARG A 306 6.34 1.29 -14.44
C ARG A 306 6.07 2.71 -13.98
N LEU A 307 6.04 3.65 -14.90
CA LEU A 307 5.79 5.08 -14.68
C LEU A 307 4.63 5.58 -15.57
N ALA A 308 3.74 4.69 -16.01
CA ALA A 308 2.62 5.07 -16.86
C ALA A 308 1.75 6.12 -16.16
N GLY A 309 1.49 7.23 -16.85
CA GLY A 309 0.74 8.38 -16.33
C GLY A 309 1.37 9.08 -15.12
N ALA A 310 2.66 8.83 -14.81
CA ALA A 310 3.34 9.54 -13.73
C ALA A 310 3.52 11.03 -14.08
N HIS A 311 3.43 11.89 -13.07
CA HIS A 311 3.66 13.32 -13.21
C HIS A 311 5.09 13.66 -12.84
N LEU A 312 5.92 13.96 -13.82
CA LEU A 312 7.36 14.23 -13.74
C LEU A 312 7.69 15.63 -14.29
N ASP A 313 6.72 16.55 -14.30
CA ASP A 313 6.96 17.93 -14.73
C ASP A 313 8.07 18.56 -13.87
N ASP A 314 8.99 19.27 -14.52
CA ASP A 314 10.15 19.92 -13.90
C ASP A 314 11.08 18.97 -13.11
N ALA A 315 10.99 17.65 -13.31
CA ALA A 315 11.86 16.67 -12.64
C ALA A 315 13.27 16.63 -13.26
N ASP A 316 14.28 16.39 -12.42
CA ASP A 316 15.66 16.14 -12.85
C ASP A 316 15.91 14.63 -12.95
N LEU A 317 15.94 14.10 -14.17
CA LEU A 317 16.22 12.72 -14.53
C LEU A 317 17.59 12.56 -15.19
N THR A 318 18.51 13.51 -15.00
CA THR A 318 19.83 13.55 -15.64
C THR A 318 20.58 12.23 -15.45
N GLY A 319 20.98 11.61 -16.56
CA GLY A 319 21.74 10.34 -16.55
C GLY A 319 21.02 9.14 -15.92
N SER A 320 19.69 9.21 -15.73
CA SER A 320 18.90 8.10 -15.18
C SER A 320 18.85 6.89 -16.13
N PHE A 321 18.63 5.69 -15.56
CA PHE A 321 18.55 4.43 -16.30
C PHE A 321 17.09 3.98 -16.43
N LEU A 322 16.50 4.26 -17.58
CA LEU A 322 15.08 4.05 -17.93
C LEU A 322 14.90 3.02 -19.05
N PHE A 323 15.91 2.17 -19.32
CA PHE A 323 15.83 1.14 -20.36
C PHE A 323 14.55 0.30 -20.21
N ARG A 324 13.71 0.32 -21.26
CA ARG A 324 12.43 -0.41 -21.31
C ARG A 324 11.46 -0.08 -20.17
N ALA A 325 11.60 1.10 -19.57
CA ALA A 325 10.59 1.62 -18.65
C ALA A 325 9.28 1.89 -19.40
N ASP A 326 8.16 1.71 -18.71
CA ASP A 326 6.85 2.06 -19.22
C ASP A 326 6.49 3.48 -18.76
N LEU A 327 6.68 4.46 -19.64
CA LEU A 327 6.38 5.88 -19.46
C LEU A 327 5.13 6.29 -20.27
N THR A 328 4.25 5.34 -20.60
CA THR A 328 3.06 5.60 -21.41
C THR A 328 2.23 6.73 -20.77
N GLY A 329 2.00 7.81 -21.51
CA GLY A 329 1.22 8.96 -21.04
C GLY A 329 1.84 9.71 -19.85
N ALA A 330 3.12 9.50 -19.54
CA ALA A 330 3.79 10.27 -18.49
C ALA A 330 3.89 11.75 -18.86
N GLU A 331 3.79 12.63 -17.86
CA GLU A 331 3.92 14.07 -18.02
C GLU A 331 5.34 14.49 -17.62
N LEU A 332 6.12 15.00 -18.57
CA LEU A 332 7.55 15.29 -18.45
C LEU A 332 7.84 16.73 -18.93
N ARG A 333 6.90 17.67 -18.75
CA ARG A 333 7.05 19.04 -19.24
C ARG A 333 8.23 19.70 -18.55
N ASN A 334 9.09 20.34 -19.34
CA ASN A 334 10.33 20.97 -18.89
C ASN A 334 11.29 20.04 -18.10
N ALA A 335 11.08 18.71 -18.10
CA ALA A 335 11.93 17.80 -17.36
C ALA A 335 13.35 17.76 -17.94
N ASP A 336 14.36 17.54 -17.09
CA ASP A 336 15.74 17.36 -17.52
C ASP A 336 16.07 15.87 -17.62
N LEU A 337 16.18 15.37 -18.85
CA LEU A 337 16.54 14.01 -19.22
C LEU A 337 17.93 13.97 -19.89
N THR A 338 18.77 14.99 -19.65
CA THR A 338 20.11 15.11 -20.21
C THR A 338 20.93 13.84 -19.95
N GLY A 339 21.38 13.19 -21.02
CA GLY A 339 22.14 11.93 -20.96
C GLY A 339 21.40 10.71 -20.40
N ALA A 340 20.09 10.78 -20.17
CA ALA A 340 19.29 9.67 -19.67
C ALA A 340 19.27 8.49 -20.66
N GLN A 341 19.20 7.27 -20.13
CA GLN A 341 19.22 6.03 -20.90
C GLN A 341 17.81 5.45 -21.04
N LEU A 342 17.13 5.78 -22.13
CA LEU A 342 15.73 5.42 -22.45
C LEU A 342 15.62 4.35 -23.56
N GLY A 343 16.68 3.57 -23.81
CA GLY A 343 16.68 2.57 -24.88
C GLY A 343 15.51 1.61 -24.75
N GLY A 344 14.67 1.53 -25.77
CA GLY A 344 13.50 0.65 -25.81
C GLY A 344 12.39 1.02 -24.81
N ALA A 345 12.46 2.18 -24.18
CA ALA A 345 11.40 2.68 -23.31
C ALA A 345 10.12 2.94 -24.10
N ASN A 346 8.98 2.79 -23.43
CA ASN A 346 7.68 3.10 -24.00
C ASN A 346 7.22 4.48 -23.53
N LEU A 347 7.31 5.47 -24.40
CA LEU A 347 6.87 6.86 -24.21
C LEU A 347 5.64 7.20 -25.06
N CYS A 348 4.85 6.20 -25.47
CA CYS A 348 3.63 6.44 -26.22
C CYS A 348 2.70 7.43 -25.48
N ASN A 349 2.20 8.44 -26.19
CA ASN A 349 1.41 9.56 -25.65
C ASN A 349 2.05 10.36 -24.51
N ALA A 350 3.36 10.21 -24.24
CA ALA A 350 4.03 11.00 -23.22
C ALA A 350 4.09 12.48 -23.62
N VAL A 351 4.08 13.37 -22.63
CA VAL A 351 4.11 14.82 -22.84
C VAL A 351 5.47 15.35 -22.41
N LEU A 352 6.35 15.62 -23.37
CA LEU A 352 7.73 16.08 -23.18
C LEU A 352 7.96 17.51 -23.69
N ASN A 353 6.91 18.33 -23.80
CA ASN A 353 7.08 19.69 -24.33
C ASN A 353 8.10 20.48 -23.48
N ASN A 354 9.02 21.18 -24.16
CA ASN A 354 10.17 21.89 -23.59
C ASN A 354 11.18 21.04 -22.78
N ALA A 355 11.09 19.71 -22.80
CA ALA A 355 12.03 18.86 -22.07
C ALA A 355 13.46 18.98 -22.60
N GLN A 356 14.46 18.81 -21.72
CA GLN A 356 15.88 18.80 -22.09
C GLN A 356 16.36 17.36 -22.22
N LEU A 357 16.77 16.95 -23.43
CA LEU A 357 17.29 15.62 -23.75
C LEU A 357 18.68 15.70 -24.41
N SER A 358 19.33 16.85 -24.30
CA SER A 358 20.58 17.14 -24.98
C SER A 358 21.77 16.41 -24.35
N PHE A 359 22.96 16.63 -24.92
CA PHE A 359 24.22 16.30 -24.27
C PHE A 359 24.38 17.05 -22.93
N PRO A 360 25.07 16.47 -21.94
CA PRO A 360 25.41 17.19 -20.73
C PRO A 360 26.37 18.35 -21.02
N PRO A 361 26.13 19.56 -20.47
CA PRO A 361 26.95 20.74 -20.77
C PRO A 361 28.41 20.60 -20.31
N ASP A 362 28.68 19.79 -19.29
CA ASP A 362 29.98 19.77 -18.56
C ASP A 362 30.77 18.45 -18.67
N LEU A 363 30.62 17.66 -19.74
CA LEU A 363 31.41 16.42 -19.88
C LEU A 363 32.88 16.68 -20.29
N PRO A 364 33.86 16.07 -19.61
CA PRO A 364 35.27 16.13 -19.99
C PRO A 364 35.49 15.67 -21.44
N GLU A 365 36.39 16.34 -22.16
CA GLU A 365 36.79 15.96 -23.51
C GLU A 365 37.24 14.49 -23.57
N GLY A 366 36.73 13.73 -24.55
CA GLY A 366 37.13 12.33 -24.80
C GLY A 366 36.08 11.27 -24.41
N ARG A 367 34.98 11.62 -23.74
CA ARG A 367 33.80 10.73 -23.64
C ARG A 367 32.85 10.95 -24.83
N ALA A 368 32.15 9.89 -25.24
CA ALA A 368 31.12 9.99 -26.27
C ALA A 368 30.07 11.03 -25.86
N LYS A 369 29.98 12.12 -26.63
CA LYS A 369 29.05 13.24 -26.42
C LYS A 369 27.66 12.87 -26.92
N THR A 370 27.02 11.88 -26.31
CA THR A 370 25.65 11.49 -26.66
C THR A 370 24.70 12.13 -25.68
N GLY A 371 23.63 12.75 -26.22
CA GLY A 371 22.49 13.19 -25.42
C GLY A 371 21.71 12.00 -24.87
N ALA A 372 20.42 12.19 -24.62
CA ALA A 372 19.56 11.08 -24.20
C ALA A 372 19.61 9.93 -25.23
N ASN A 373 19.66 8.69 -24.72
CA ASN A 373 19.64 7.50 -25.55
C ASN A 373 18.22 6.96 -25.67
N LEU A 374 17.55 7.25 -26.79
CA LEU A 374 16.18 6.85 -27.13
C LEU A 374 16.18 5.75 -28.20
N THR A 375 17.29 5.02 -28.35
CA THR A 375 17.43 3.95 -29.36
C THR A 375 16.29 2.94 -29.20
N ARG A 376 15.53 2.70 -30.27
CA ARG A 376 14.34 1.82 -30.30
C ARG A 376 13.21 2.19 -29.32
N ALA A 377 13.20 3.41 -28.78
CA ALA A 377 12.09 3.88 -27.95
C ALA A 377 10.79 3.99 -28.78
N ASP A 378 9.66 3.77 -28.12
CA ASP A 378 8.33 3.99 -28.68
C ASP A 378 7.84 5.39 -28.27
N LEU A 379 7.86 6.33 -29.19
CA LEU A 379 7.50 7.75 -29.00
C LEU A 379 6.22 8.10 -29.78
N ARG A 380 5.41 7.10 -30.13
CA ARG A 380 4.17 7.33 -30.89
C ARG A 380 3.26 8.30 -30.17
N HIS A 381 2.79 9.30 -30.90
CA HIS A 381 1.91 10.35 -30.38
C HIS A 381 2.48 11.14 -29.19
N ALA A 382 3.78 11.06 -28.94
CA ALA A 382 4.42 11.88 -27.92
C ALA A 382 4.41 13.36 -28.35
N ASP A 383 4.23 14.25 -27.38
CA ASP A 383 4.39 15.68 -27.58
C ASP A 383 5.85 16.05 -27.24
N LEU A 384 6.67 16.28 -28.24
CA LEU A 384 8.06 16.71 -28.12
C LEU A 384 8.24 18.17 -28.56
N SER A 385 7.14 18.93 -28.62
CA SER A 385 7.17 20.32 -29.08
C SER A 385 8.13 21.14 -28.22
N HIS A 386 9.00 21.91 -28.88
CA HIS A 386 10.05 22.72 -28.26
C HIS A 386 11.05 21.96 -27.37
N ALA A 387 11.06 20.62 -27.40
CA ALA A 387 12.06 19.84 -26.69
C ALA A 387 13.44 20.00 -27.32
N ASN A 388 14.48 19.90 -26.49
CA ASN A 388 15.87 19.95 -26.93
C ASN A 388 16.44 18.53 -27.02
N LEU A 389 16.50 17.94 -28.22
CA LEU A 389 17.08 16.63 -28.49
C LEU A 389 18.47 16.74 -29.16
N ALA A 390 19.17 17.86 -28.99
CA ALA A 390 20.48 18.05 -29.61
C ALA A 390 21.46 16.94 -29.17
N GLY A 391 21.99 16.20 -30.16
CA GLY A 391 22.90 15.06 -29.93
C GLY A 391 22.24 13.78 -29.38
N ALA A 392 20.91 13.71 -29.30
CA ALA A 392 20.20 12.51 -28.84
C ALA A 392 20.32 11.34 -29.84
N LEU A 393 20.27 10.11 -29.32
CA LEU A 393 20.31 8.89 -30.13
C LEU A 393 18.90 8.33 -30.31
N LEU A 394 18.34 8.44 -31.52
CA LEU A 394 16.97 7.99 -31.86
C LEU A 394 16.98 6.83 -32.86
N THR A 395 18.10 6.14 -33.02
CA THR A 395 18.24 5.01 -33.95
C THR A 395 17.12 3.99 -33.75
N GLY A 396 16.32 3.74 -34.78
CA GLY A 396 15.19 2.79 -34.72
C GLY A 396 14.02 3.18 -33.84
N ALA A 397 13.93 4.43 -33.37
CA ALA A 397 12.80 4.90 -32.58
C ALA A 397 11.51 4.98 -33.43
N ASP A 398 10.35 4.72 -32.83
CA ASP A 398 9.05 4.87 -33.49
C ASP A 398 8.44 6.22 -33.09
N LEU A 399 8.49 7.21 -33.99
CA LEU A 399 8.03 8.57 -33.76
C LEU A 399 6.68 8.86 -34.44
N ARG A 400 5.95 7.84 -34.91
CA ARG A 400 4.74 8.05 -35.71
C ARG A 400 3.71 8.90 -34.98
N GLY A 401 3.29 9.97 -35.64
CA GLY A 401 2.33 10.94 -35.11
C GLY A 401 2.80 11.71 -33.89
N ALA A 402 4.10 11.72 -33.58
CA ALA A 402 4.68 12.61 -32.58
C ALA A 402 4.64 14.08 -33.08
N ASP A 403 4.54 15.01 -32.14
CA ASP A 403 4.64 16.45 -32.41
C ASP A 403 6.09 16.91 -32.22
N LEU A 404 6.72 17.39 -33.30
CA LEU A 404 8.11 17.89 -33.29
C LEU A 404 8.19 19.41 -33.56
N LEU A 405 7.10 20.15 -33.35
CA LEU A 405 7.08 21.60 -33.57
C LEU A 405 8.13 22.29 -32.70
N GLY A 406 9.10 22.98 -33.33
CA GLY A 406 10.14 23.72 -32.64
C GLY A 406 11.18 22.87 -31.92
N THR A 407 11.18 21.55 -32.11
CA THR A 407 12.16 20.64 -31.51
C THR A 407 13.55 20.87 -32.11
N ASP A 408 14.58 20.93 -31.25
CA ASP A 408 15.98 20.98 -31.70
C ASP A 408 16.54 19.56 -31.84
N LEU A 409 16.85 19.15 -33.08
CA LEU A 409 17.45 17.87 -33.43
C LEU A 409 18.92 18.01 -33.85
N THR A 410 19.57 19.14 -33.58
CA THR A 410 20.94 19.42 -34.00
C THR A 410 21.89 18.31 -33.54
N GLY A 411 22.48 17.59 -34.51
CA GLY A 411 23.42 16.51 -34.23
C GLY A 411 22.80 15.22 -33.67
N ALA A 412 21.47 15.12 -33.62
CA ALA A 412 20.78 13.87 -33.29
C ALA A 412 21.00 12.81 -34.38
N THR A 413 20.86 11.53 -34.03
CA THR A 413 20.93 10.41 -34.98
C THR A 413 19.55 9.77 -35.14
N LEU A 414 19.03 9.71 -36.36
CA LEU A 414 17.68 9.22 -36.69
C LEU A 414 17.70 7.96 -37.58
N ALA A 415 18.87 7.33 -37.78
CA ALA A 415 19.01 6.13 -38.60
C ALA A 415 17.94 5.06 -38.30
N GLY A 416 17.10 4.78 -39.29
CA GLY A 416 16.03 3.77 -39.22
C GLY A 416 14.88 4.11 -38.26
N ALA A 417 14.76 5.36 -37.82
CA ALA A 417 13.59 5.84 -37.07
C ALA A 417 12.35 5.91 -37.98
N ASP A 418 11.17 5.63 -37.43
CA ASP A 418 9.90 5.74 -38.15
C ASP A 418 9.27 7.12 -37.93
N LEU A 419 9.40 7.99 -38.92
CA LEU A 419 8.84 9.35 -38.93
C LEU A 419 7.52 9.43 -39.71
N THR A 420 6.86 8.30 -39.98
CA THR A 420 5.62 8.29 -40.79
C THR A 420 4.54 9.17 -40.16
N GLY A 421 4.07 10.15 -40.93
CA GLY A 421 3.01 11.07 -40.51
C GLY A 421 3.45 12.16 -39.54
N VAL A 422 4.75 12.38 -39.36
CA VAL A 422 5.31 13.48 -38.56
C VAL A 422 5.49 14.72 -39.45
N ASP A 423 5.07 15.90 -38.96
CA ASP A 423 5.38 17.18 -39.59
C ASP A 423 6.75 17.68 -39.11
N LEU A 424 7.71 17.74 -40.02
CA LEU A 424 9.08 18.19 -39.74
C LEU A 424 9.32 19.67 -40.05
N SER A 425 8.32 20.39 -40.58
CA SER A 425 8.50 21.77 -41.06
C SER A 425 8.90 22.77 -39.96
N GLY A 426 8.56 22.46 -38.70
CA GLY A 426 8.90 23.27 -37.54
C GLY A 426 10.12 22.79 -36.75
N ALA A 427 10.74 21.65 -37.10
CA ALA A 427 11.89 21.13 -36.39
C ALA A 427 13.18 21.84 -36.84
N VAL A 428 14.13 22.02 -35.92
CA VAL A 428 15.41 22.68 -36.16
C VAL A 428 16.53 21.63 -36.17
N GLY A 429 17.55 21.81 -37.02
CA GLY A 429 18.75 20.98 -36.99
C GLY A 429 18.56 19.54 -37.48
N LEU A 430 17.55 19.29 -38.33
CA LEU A 430 17.26 17.97 -38.89
C LEU A 430 18.51 17.29 -39.49
N PRO A 431 18.86 16.08 -39.04
CA PRO A 431 20.04 15.39 -39.52
C PRO A 431 19.80 14.73 -40.89
N PRO A 432 20.84 14.56 -41.71
CA PRO A 432 20.71 14.08 -43.10
C PRO A 432 20.26 12.62 -43.24
N ASP A 433 20.29 11.84 -42.16
CA ASP A 433 19.85 10.44 -42.07
C ASP A 433 18.34 10.30 -41.80
N ALA A 434 17.65 11.39 -41.44
CA ALA A 434 16.20 11.39 -41.17
C ALA A 434 15.35 10.97 -42.39
N GLU A 435 15.81 11.27 -43.61
CA GLU A 435 15.04 11.02 -44.85
C GLU A 435 15.48 9.74 -45.60
N ARG A 436 16.51 9.02 -45.13
CA ARG A 436 17.24 8.02 -45.94
C ARG A 436 17.13 6.56 -45.47
N GLY A 437 16.34 6.27 -44.44
CA GLY A 437 16.25 4.93 -43.84
C GLY A 437 14.87 4.29 -43.97
N GLU A 438 14.83 3.03 -44.39
CA GLU A 438 13.68 2.16 -44.07
C GLU A 438 13.60 2.01 -42.54
N PRO A 439 12.41 2.14 -41.93
CA PRO A 439 12.23 1.94 -40.50
C PRO A 439 12.76 0.59 -40.06
N LEU A 440 13.50 0.55 -38.94
CA LEU A 440 13.89 -0.71 -38.34
C LEU A 440 12.63 -1.47 -37.88
N PRO A 441 12.60 -2.81 -38.00
CA PRO A 441 11.46 -3.58 -37.55
C PRO A 441 11.21 -3.34 -36.05
N PRO A 442 9.93 -3.26 -35.63
CA PRO A 442 9.56 -3.17 -34.24
C PRO A 442 10.26 -4.22 -33.37
N PRO A 443 10.64 -3.90 -32.12
CA PRO A 443 10.95 -4.94 -31.14
C PRO A 443 9.72 -5.84 -30.94
N GLU A 444 9.93 -7.16 -30.84
CA GLU A 444 8.88 -8.20 -30.85
C GLU A 444 7.83 -8.10 -29.72
N SER A 445 8.05 -7.27 -28.70
CA SER A 445 7.26 -7.19 -27.46
C SER A 445 6.42 -5.91 -27.31
N ARG A 446 5.83 -5.38 -28.39
CA ARG A 446 5.01 -4.15 -28.30
C ARG A 446 3.74 -4.37 -27.47
N ARG A 447 3.65 -3.72 -26.31
CA ARG A 447 2.34 -3.39 -25.72
C ARG A 447 1.64 -2.38 -26.66
N PRO A 448 0.32 -2.50 -26.90
CA PRO A 448 -0.39 -1.56 -27.76
C PRO A 448 -0.31 -0.15 -27.17
N CYS A 449 0.07 0.82 -28.00
CA CYS A 449 0.01 2.24 -27.66
C CYS A 449 -1.49 2.62 -27.56
N PRO A 450 -2.00 3.00 -26.38
CA PRO A 450 -3.40 3.36 -26.25
C PRO A 450 -3.74 4.56 -27.14
N ALA A 451 -4.98 4.65 -27.61
CA ALA A 451 -5.43 5.81 -28.35
C ALA A 451 -5.35 7.07 -27.45
N ARG A 452 -4.86 8.17 -28.01
CA ARG A 452 -4.79 9.47 -27.32
C ARG A 452 -6.20 9.81 -26.79
N PRO A 453 -6.37 10.08 -25.47
CA PRO A 453 -7.65 10.59 -24.98
C PRO A 453 -7.97 11.91 -25.71
N PRO A 454 -9.23 12.18 -26.06
CA PRO A 454 -9.59 13.40 -26.77
C PRO A 454 -9.13 14.61 -25.96
N VAL A 455 -8.43 15.54 -26.62
CA VAL A 455 -8.01 16.81 -26.02
C VAL A 455 -9.26 17.47 -25.45
N ALA A 456 -9.33 17.64 -24.13
CA ALA A 456 -10.37 18.44 -23.51
C ALA A 456 -10.18 19.87 -24.04
N GLY A 457 -11.04 20.28 -24.96
CA GLY A 457 -10.98 21.59 -25.57
C GLY A 457 -11.01 22.67 -24.50
N ALA A 458 -10.08 23.62 -24.61
CA ALA A 458 -10.14 24.88 -23.90
C ALA A 458 -11.53 25.50 -24.12
N GLY A 459 -12.25 25.71 -23.02
CA GLY A 459 -13.55 26.37 -22.95
C GLY A 459 -13.56 27.30 -21.75
#